data_AF-A0A2U2DTW9-F1
#
_entry.id   AF-A0A2U2DTW9-F1
#
_cell.length_a   1.000
_cell.length_b   1.000
_cell.length_c   1.000
_cell.angle_alpha   90.00
_cell.angle_beta   90.00
_cell.angle_gamma   90.00
#
_symmetry.space_group_name_H-M   'P 1'
#
loop_
_entity.id
_entity.type
_entity.pdbx_description
1 polymer ?
#
loop_
_entity_poly.entity_id
_entity_poly.type
_entity_poly.pdbx_seq_one_letter_code
_entity_poly.pdbx_strand_id
1 'polypeptide(L)'
;MRLIATSLLVLVAVQGAWAGCGNYTDGSLDEPAPMVIICFDGKCEDAKMEFECGNAHGAQIGYSGGWRVEYATKEPAPGQTEYSDDTESIVSRNGVKVDETKVSCKPITKDACRFPSDP
;
A
#
# COMPACT_ATOMS: atom_id res chain seq x y z
N MET A 1 -23.40 47.78 -27.44
CA MET A 1 -22.64 47.53 -28.68
C MET A 1 -21.42 46.68 -28.30
N ARG A 2 -21.38 45.45 -28.83
CA ARG A 2 -20.23 44.52 -28.93
C ARG A 2 -19.72 43.78 -27.68
N LEU A 3 -20.28 42.57 -27.54
CA LEU A 3 -19.60 41.32 -27.14
C LEU A 3 -18.19 41.21 -27.75
N ILE A 4 -17.16 40.91 -26.94
CA ILE A 4 -15.88 40.34 -27.40
C ILE A 4 -15.30 39.39 -26.33
N ALA A 5 -15.05 38.16 -26.79
CA ALA A 5 -14.11 37.13 -26.33
C ALA A 5 -14.30 36.59 -24.90
N THR A 6 -14.88 35.41 -24.68
CA THR A 6 -14.48 34.07 -25.15
C THR A 6 -13.06 33.68 -24.74
N SER A 7 -13.00 32.58 -23.98
CA SER A 7 -11.85 31.73 -23.70
C SER A 7 -10.86 32.17 -22.63
N LEU A 8 -11.08 31.67 -21.41
CA LEU A 8 -10.00 30.99 -20.69
C LEU A 8 -10.60 29.86 -19.82
N LEU A 9 -10.95 28.75 -20.48
CA LEU A 9 -11.19 27.49 -19.80
C LEU A 9 -9.82 26.97 -19.32
N VAL A 10 -9.44 27.31 -18.09
CA VAL A 10 -8.25 26.75 -17.45
C VAL A 10 -8.63 25.35 -16.98
N LEU A 11 -8.36 24.35 -17.82
CA LEU A 11 -8.33 22.94 -17.43
C LEU A 11 -7.17 22.74 -16.46
N VAL A 12 -7.43 22.88 -15.17
CA VAL A 12 -6.52 22.43 -14.10
C VAL A 12 -6.60 20.92 -14.03
N ALA A 13 -6.04 20.22 -15.03
CA ALA A 13 -5.80 18.79 -14.96
C ALA A 13 -4.52 18.55 -14.14
N VAL A 14 -4.57 18.88 -12.84
CA VAL A 14 -3.54 18.47 -11.88
C VAL A 14 -4.12 17.34 -11.04
N GLN A 15 -4.38 16.20 -11.68
CA GLN A 15 -4.55 14.94 -10.95
C GLN A 15 -3.20 14.24 -10.91
N GLY A 16 -2.22 14.91 -10.29
CA GLY A 16 -1.00 14.23 -9.87
C GLY A 16 -1.40 13.31 -8.72
N ALA A 17 -1.65 12.04 -9.00
CA ALA A 17 -1.62 11.03 -7.96
C ALA A 17 -0.21 11.06 -7.36
N TRP A 18 -0.07 11.52 -6.12
CA TRP A 18 1.21 11.49 -5.41
C TRP A 18 1.54 10.02 -5.15
N ALA A 19 2.36 9.45 -6.03
CA ALA A 19 2.99 8.16 -5.80
C ALA A 19 4.25 8.42 -4.96
N GLY A 20 4.32 7.77 -3.80
CA GLY A 20 5.43 7.91 -2.87
C GLY A 20 5.96 6.55 -2.48
N CYS A 21 7.28 6.45 -2.28
CA CYS A 21 7.93 5.30 -1.71
C CYS A 21 8.88 5.76 -0.61
N GLY A 22 8.74 5.19 0.58
CA GLY A 22 9.73 5.24 1.62
C GLY A 22 10.55 3.94 1.60
N ASN A 23 11.88 4.06 1.60
CA ASN A 23 12.77 2.91 1.69
C ASN A 23 13.65 3.04 2.94
N TYR A 24 13.48 2.12 3.87
CA TYR A 24 14.18 2.11 5.15
C TYR A 24 15.59 1.50 5.06
N THR A 25 15.96 0.94 3.90
CA THR A 25 17.22 0.20 3.72
C THR A 25 18.28 0.94 2.90
N ASP A 26 17.90 1.99 2.16
CA ASP A 26 18.82 2.75 1.29
C ASP A 26 19.31 4.07 1.90
N GLY A 27 18.86 4.40 3.12
CA GLY A 27 19.21 5.63 3.82
C GLY A 27 18.46 6.88 3.32
N SER A 28 17.39 6.72 2.52
CA SER A 28 16.55 7.83 2.08
C SER A 28 15.64 8.41 3.17
N LEU A 29 15.44 7.67 4.26
CA LEU A 29 14.63 8.05 5.40
C LEU A 29 15.52 8.29 6.65
N ASP A 30 15.28 9.40 7.35
CA ASP A 30 15.94 9.75 8.62
C ASP A 30 15.28 9.06 9.84
N GLU A 31 14.40 8.09 9.62
CA GLU A 31 13.67 7.34 10.64
C GLU A 31 14.06 5.86 10.66
N PRO A 32 14.07 5.21 11.84
CA PRO A 32 14.39 3.79 11.93
C PRO A 32 13.29 2.92 11.31
N ALA A 33 13.69 1.82 10.68
CA ALA A 33 12.78 0.83 10.11
C ALA A 33 11.78 0.28 11.15
N PRO A 34 10.46 0.37 10.89
CA PRO A 34 9.45 -0.28 11.73
C PRO A 34 9.67 -1.79 11.86
N MET A 35 9.39 -2.35 13.03
CA MET A 35 9.59 -3.77 13.36
C MET A 35 8.27 -4.45 13.72
N VAL A 36 8.12 -5.70 13.29
CA VAL A 36 6.95 -6.55 13.52
C VAL A 36 7.37 -7.99 13.83
N ILE A 37 6.48 -8.77 14.41
CA ILE A 37 6.54 -10.22 14.43
C ILE A 37 5.48 -10.72 13.45
N ILE A 38 5.91 -11.48 12.44
CA ILE A 38 5.00 -12.11 11.48
C ILE A 38 4.90 -13.59 11.82
N CYS A 39 3.69 -14.07 12.04
CA CYS A 39 3.41 -15.48 12.27
C CYS A 39 2.70 -16.07 11.06
N PHE A 40 3.17 -17.22 10.58
CA PHE A 40 2.54 -18.00 9.51
C PHE A 40 2.47 -19.46 9.91
N ASP A 41 1.26 -20.01 9.91
CA ASP A 41 1.01 -21.42 10.29
C ASP A 41 1.59 -21.74 11.69
N GLY A 42 1.41 -20.82 12.63
CA GLY A 42 1.90 -20.92 14.01
C GLY A 42 3.40 -20.70 14.21
N LYS A 43 4.18 -20.45 13.15
CA LYS A 43 5.61 -20.14 13.24
C LYS A 43 5.85 -18.64 13.08
N CYS A 44 6.52 -18.04 14.05
CA CYS A 44 6.74 -16.59 14.10
C CYS A 44 8.20 -16.23 13.83
N GLU A 45 8.41 -15.10 13.16
CA GLU A 45 9.73 -14.51 12.95
C GLU A 45 9.67 -12.98 13.06
N ASP A 46 10.75 -12.40 13.56
CA ASP A 46 10.92 -10.95 13.58
C ASP A 46 11.18 -10.46 12.15
N ALA A 47 10.46 -9.43 11.75
CA ALA A 47 10.65 -8.78 10.47
C ALA A 47 10.76 -7.26 10.64
N LYS A 48 11.53 -6.64 9.76
CA LYS A 48 11.67 -5.19 9.64
C LYS A 48 11.05 -4.73 8.35
N MET A 49 10.30 -3.64 8.37
CA MET A 49 9.81 -3.03 7.15
C MET A 49 11.01 -2.53 6.33
N GLU A 50 11.08 -2.94 5.08
CA GLU A 50 12.14 -2.54 4.14
C GLU A 50 11.69 -1.34 3.31
N PHE A 51 10.43 -1.34 2.88
CA PHE A 51 9.86 -0.25 2.11
C PHE A 51 8.33 -0.21 2.25
N GLU A 52 7.77 0.98 2.01
CA GLU A 52 6.34 1.23 1.89
C GLU A 52 6.13 2.17 0.71
N CYS A 53 5.39 1.70 -0.30
CA CYS A 53 5.07 2.42 -1.51
C CYS A 53 3.55 2.56 -1.65
N GLY A 54 3.07 3.72 -2.09
CA GLY A 54 1.66 3.98 -2.32
C GLY A 54 1.45 4.84 -3.56
N ASN A 55 0.32 4.66 -4.24
CA ASN A 55 -0.15 5.50 -5.33
C ASN A 55 -1.70 5.53 -5.33
N ALA A 56 -2.32 6.20 -6.31
CA ALA A 56 -3.78 6.34 -6.37
C ALA A 56 -4.57 5.02 -6.53
N HIS A 57 -3.90 3.94 -6.91
CA HIS A 57 -4.51 2.65 -7.21
C HIS A 57 -4.14 1.56 -6.20
N GLY A 58 -3.26 1.85 -5.25
CA GLY A 58 -2.80 0.81 -4.34
C GLY A 58 -1.57 1.17 -3.53
N ALA A 59 -1.13 0.18 -2.76
CA ALA A 59 0.09 0.26 -1.95
C ALA A 59 0.83 -1.08 -1.95
N GLN A 60 2.14 -1.04 -1.80
CA GLN A 60 2.99 -2.21 -1.60
C GLN A 60 3.89 -1.98 -0.40
N ILE A 61 3.90 -2.94 0.53
CA ILE A 61 4.73 -2.91 1.72
C ILE A 61 5.60 -4.16 1.71
N GLY A 62 6.90 -3.97 1.94
CA GLY A 62 7.87 -5.06 2.05
C GLY A 62 8.43 -5.16 3.45
N TYR A 63 8.60 -6.39 3.93
CA TYR A 63 9.30 -6.70 5.16
C TYR A 63 10.42 -7.71 4.89
N SER A 64 11.46 -7.68 5.72
CA SER A 64 12.57 -8.64 5.68
C SER A 64 12.06 -10.08 5.80
N GLY A 65 12.82 -11.03 5.24
CA GLY A 65 12.38 -12.44 5.18
C GLY A 65 11.44 -12.74 3.99
N GLY A 66 11.31 -11.77 3.08
CA GLY A 66 10.60 -11.89 1.81
C GLY A 66 9.09 -11.67 1.91
N TRP A 67 8.61 -11.13 3.03
CA TRP A 67 7.19 -10.84 3.24
C TRP A 67 6.78 -9.58 2.48
N ARG A 68 5.65 -9.66 1.80
CA ARG A 68 5.07 -8.53 1.08
C ARG A 68 3.56 -8.49 1.22
N VAL A 69 3.04 -7.28 1.26
CA VAL A 69 1.61 -6.99 1.19
C VAL A 69 1.35 -6.04 0.04
N GLU A 70 0.40 -6.39 -0.79
CA GLU A 70 -0.06 -5.57 -1.90
C GLU A 70 -1.53 -5.23 -1.68
N TYR A 71 -1.86 -3.95 -1.78
CA TYR A 71 -3.21 -3.41 -1.77
C TYR A 71 -3.51 -2.91 -3.16
N ALA A 72 -4.62 -3.33 -3.75
CA ALA A 72 -5.10 -2.82 -5.02
C ALA A 72 -6.56 -2.39 -4.89
N THR A 73 -6.90 -1.22 -5.42
CA THR A 73 -8.30 -0.87 -5.65
C THR A 73 -8.83 -1.73 -6.78
N LYS A 74 -9.99 -2.35 -6.58
CA LYS A 74 -10.64 -3.06 -7.68
C LYS A 74 -11.07 -2.04 -8.72
N GLU A 75 -10.68 -2.26 -9.98
CA GLU A 75 -11.20 -1.47 -11.08
C GLU A 75 -12.74 -1.60 -11.12
N PRO A 76 -13.47 -0.49 -11.35
CA PRO A 76 -14.91 -0.57 -11.51
C PRO A 76 -15.27 -1.46 -12.70
N ALA A 77 -16.27 -2.32 -12.53
CA ALA A 77 -16.79 -3.13 -13.62
C ALA A 77 -17.28 -2.25 -14.79
N PRO A 78 -17.29 -2.73 -16.05
CA PRO A 78 -17.77 -1.96 -17.19
C PRO A 78 -19.17 -1.38 -16.94
N GLY A 79 -19.27 -0.05 -16.92
CA GLY A 79 -20.53 0.67 -16.65
C GLY A 79 -20.67 1.26 -15.24
N GLN A 80 -19.66 1.13 -14.38
CA GLN A 80 -19.61 1.81 -13.09
C GLN A 80 -18.62 2.98 -13.10
N THR A 81 -18.99 4.08 -12.45
CA THR A 81 -18.16 5.30 -12.33
C THR A 81 -17.54 5.48 -10.96
N GLU A 82 -17.87 4.60 -10.01
CA GLU A 82 -17.37 4.65 -8.64
C GLU A 82 -16.42 3.47 -8.43
N TYR A 83 -15.23 3.74 -7.89
CA TYR A 83 -14.38 2.69 -7.35
C TYR A 83 -15.11 2.08 -6.16
N SER A 84 -15.19 0.75 -6.12
CA SER A 84 -15.66 0.06 -4.92
C SER A 84 -14.66 0.32 -3.79
N ASP A 85 -15.16 0.60 -2.58
CA ASP A 85 -14.34 0.69 -1.34
C ASP A 85 -13.64 -0.64 -0.99
N ASP A 86 -13.93 -1.70 -1.76
CA ASP A 86 -13.30 -3.01 -1.69
C ASP A 86 -11.84 -2.93 -2.18
N THR A 87 -10.93 -2.68 -1.24
CA THR A 87 -9.49 -2.86 -1.44
C THR A 87 -9.16 -4.34 -1.28
N GLU A 88 -8.58 -4.97 -2.31
CA GLU A 88 -8.07 -6.33 -2.19
C GLU A 88 -6.65 -6.28 -1.62
N SER A 89 -6.41 -7.02 -0.54
CA SER A 89 -5.06 -7.31 -0.04
C SER A 89 -4.57 -8.64 -0.57
N ILE A 90 -3.27 -8.71 -0.87
CA ILE A 90 -2.56 -9.95 -1.18
C ILE A 90 -1.33 -10.01 -0.28
N VAL A 91 -1.26 -11.02 0.57
CA VAL A 91 -0.04 -11.33 1.34
C VAL A 91 0.77 -12.40 0.61
N SER A 92 2.07 -12.18 0.48
CA SER A 92 3.00 -13.13 -0.12
C SER A 92 4.31 -13.24 0.67
N ARG A 93 4.98 -14.38 0.52
CA ARG A 93 6.33 -14.62 1.03
C ARG A 93 7.21 -15.15 -0.09
N ASN A 94 8.34 -14.49 -0.34
CA ASN A 94 9.27 -14.82 -1.44
C ASN A 94 8.57 -14.90 -2.80
N GLY A 95 7.59 -14.03 -3.04
CA GLY A 95 6.80 -13.98 -4.28
C GLY A 95 5.68 -15.03 -4.39
N VAL A 96 5.46 -15.85 -3.36
CA VAL A 96 4.38 -16.85 -3.33
C VAL A 96 3.24 -16.34 -2.46
N LYS A 97 2.02 -16.24 -3.02
CA LYS A 97 0.81 -15.89 -2.25
C LYS A 97 0.58 -16.91 -1.14
N VAL A 98 0.27 -16.42 0.06
CA VAL A 98 -0.05 -17.26 1.21
C VAL A 98 -1.53 -17.16 1.56
N ASP A 99 -2.00 -18.11 2.36
CA ASP A 99 -3.33 -18.06 2.95
C ASP A 99 -3.35 -17.02 4.08
N GLU A 100 -4.02 -15.89 3.83
CA GLU A 100 -4.10 -14.75 4.75
C GLU A 100 -4.76 -15.12 6.08
N THR A 101 -5.62 -16.15 6.11
CA THR A 101 -6.24 -16.63 7.36
C THR A 101 -5.25 -17.30 8.31
N LYS A 102 -4.07 -17.66 7.81
CA LYS A 102 -2.99 -18.29 8.59
C LYS A 102 -1.87 -17.33 8.93
N VAL A 103 -2.02 -16.07 8.55
CA VAL A 103 -1.03 -15.02 8.75
C VAL A 103 -1.51 -14.09 9.85
N SER A 104 -0.63 -13.77 10.79
CA SER A 104 -0.88 -12.69 11.76
C SER A 104 0.34 -11.79 11.92
N CYS A 105 0.07 -10.52 12.23
CA CYS A 105 1.09 -9.50 12.47
C CYS A 105 0.96 -8.96 13.89
N LYS A 106 2.08 -8.87 14.60
CA LYS A 106 2.16 -8.18 15.89
C LYS A 106 3.18 -7.04 15.81
N PRO A 107 2.79 -5.79 16.08
CA PRO A 107 3.72 -4.68 16.02
C PRO A 107 4.71 -4.74 17.19
N ILE A 108 6.01 -4.60 16.88
CA ILE A 108 7.03 -4.30 17.90
C ILE A 108 7.15 -2.77 18.01
N THR A 109 7.19 -2.08 16.86
CA THR A 109 7.04 -0.62 16.79
C THR A 109 5.61 -0.26 16.44
N LYS A 110 5.15 0.91 16.92
CA LYS A 110 3.79 1.40 16.66
C LYS A 110 3.51 1.47 15.15
N ASP A 111 2.29 1.11 14.76
CA ASP A 111 1.76 1.21 13.38
C ASP A 111 2.54 0.41 12.31
N ALA A 112 3.36 -0.57 12.71
CA ALA A 112 4.22 -1.33 11.80
C ALA A 112 3.50 -2.48 11.07
N CYS A 113 2.37 -2.95 11.60
CA CYS A 113 1.53 -3.96 10.95
C CYS A 113 0.60 -3.30 9.95
N ARG A 114 0.77 -3.63 8.67
CA ARG A 114 -0.05 -3.08 7.59
C ARG A 114 -1.18 -4.01 7.18
N PHE A 115 -1.00 -5.34 7.30
CA PHE A 115 -2.01 -6.36 7.03
C PHE A 115 -2.79 -6.77 8.29
N PRO A 116 -4.00 -7.36 8.16
CA PRO A 116 -4.89 -7.62 9.29
C PRO A 116 -4.16 -8.30 10.45
N SER A 117 -4.38 -7.74 11.64
CA SER A 117 -3.93 -8.32 12.90
C SER A 117 -5.09 -9.14 13.47
N ASP A 118 -4.88 -10.46 13.44
CA ASP A 118 -5.71 -11.55 13.96
C ASP A 118 -6.96 -11.96 13.15
N PRO A 119 -7.36 -13.24 13.18
CA PRO A 119 -8.76 -13.64 13.15
C PRO A 119 -9.50 -13.28 14.45
#